data_AF-A0A0C9YV62-F1
#
_entry.id   AF-A0A0C9YV62-F1
#
_cell.length_a   1.000
_cell.length_b   1.000
_cell.length_c   1.000
_cell.angle_alpha   90.00
_cell.angle_beta   90.00
_cell.angle_gamma   90.00
#
_symmetry.space_group_name_H-M   'P 1'
#
loop_
_entity.id
_entity.type
_entity.pdbx_description
1 polymer ?
#
loop_
_entity_poly.entity_id
_entity_poly.type
_entity_poly.pdbx_seq_one_letter_code
_entity_poly.pdbx_strand_id
1 'polypeptide(L)'
;MAGVRIHTRCNQYGQASLQVIAPCGYLISDNVSIAGLTIDYGPYAFMDVFDPHHICNDSDQEGVLTMRVPSSLPVLLPCLTGIPQQQPNMILYACRALLDALAPLIGTEIALGKKAVQRSWVDNVSDKTVSEWRAAAIKEVGSMMNQIIESACASEYGMALHRRLALRRVDPSDQRSIFRPLLDMIENHRLDFHVTFRRLAFFRLHILRGDADSGATALEGFIAGLLEGTPESERLDTGRAAEKWHARLDTFAARIESDKTSGEWGEDFDEARKRAAMAANPRFVLRQLMLEGVIENIGDDPATGKHVLGKVMQVSSP
;
A
#
# COMPACT_ATOMS: atom_id res chain seq x y z
N MET A 1 28.77 -12.95 2.34
CA MET A 1 27.57 -12.11 2.53
C MET A 1 26.51 -12.55 1.54
N ALA A 2 25.69 -13.53 1.91
CA ALA A 2 24.45 -13.79 1.20
C ALA A 2 23.54 -12.59 1.52
N GLY A 3 23.35 -11.70 0.55
CA GLY A 3 22.45 -10.57 0.74
C GLY A 3 21.06 -11.11 1.05
N VAL A 4 20.51 -10.74 2.20
CA VAL A 4 19.08 -10.88 2.48
C VAL A 4 18.37 -9.97 1.49
N ARG A 5 18.09 -10.47 0.29
CA ARG A 5 17.17 -9.82 -0.65
C ARG A 5 15.78 -10.09 -0.12
N ILE A 6 15.29 -9.20 0.74
CA ILE A 6 13.86 -9.14 1.06
C ILE A 6 13.15 -9.02 -0.28
N HIS A 7 12.46 -10.08 -0.69
CA HIS A 7 11.66 -10.10 -1.91
C HIS A 7 10.42 -9.25 -1.65
N THR A 8 10.55 -7.93 -1.75
CA THR A 8 9.40 -7.04 -1.99
C THR A 8 9.00 -7.19 -3.46
N ARG A 9 8.77 -8.42 -3.92
CA ARG A 9 8.20 -8.64 -5.25
C ARG A 9 6.75 -8.22 -5.16
N CYS A 10 6.45 -7.12 -5.81
CA CYS A 10 5.09 -6.75 -6.13
C CYS A 10 4.41 -7.97 -6.79
N ASN A 11 3.27 -8.40 -6.26
CA ASN A 11 2.36 -9.26 -6.99
C ASN A 11 2.08 -8.60 -8.35
N GLN A 12 1.86 -9.41 -9.40
CA GLN A 12 1.64 -9.03 -10.79
C GLN A 12 0.53 -7.99 -11.05
N TYR A 13 -0.17 -7.50 -10.02
CA TYR A 13 -1.35 -6.63 -10.10
C TYR A 13 -1.12 -5.17 -9.75
N GLY A 14 0.12 -4.71 -9.52
CA GLY A 14 0.33 -3.27 -9.29
C GLY A 14 -0.27 -2.72 -8.00
N GLN A 15 -0.85 -3.58 -7.16
CA GLN A 15 -1.33 -3.21 -5.84
C GLN A 15 -0.12 -2.89 -4.98
N ALA A 16 -0.07 -1.65 -4.50
CA ALA A 16 0.99 -1.18 -3.62
C ALA A 16 1.31 -2.25 -2.60
N SER A 17 2.58 -2.61 -2.56
CA SER A 17 3.16 -3.69 -1.77
C SER A 17 2.76 -3.60 -0.28
N LEU A 18 2.23 -2.47 0.18
CA LEU A 18 1.63 -2.28 1.49
C LEU A 18 0.18 -2.77 1.64
N GLN A 19 -0.69 -2.61 0.66
CA GLN A 19 -2.03 -3.22 0.71
C GLN A 19 -1.99 -4.75 0.52
N VAL A 20 -0.92 -5.29 -0.06
CA VAL A 20 -0.78 -6.74 -0.29
C VAL A 20 -0.01 -7.42 0.85
N ILE A 21 0.98 -6.77 1.47
CA ILE A 21 1.69 -7.36 2.63
C ILE A 21 0.80 -7.38 3.89
N ALA A 22 -0.27 -6.59 3.95
CA ALA A 22 -1.25 -6.67 5.03
C ALA A 22 -2.62 -6.16 4.58
N PRO A 23 -3.51 -7.05 4.09
CA PRO A 23 -4.93 -6.74 4.20
C PRO A 23 -5.19 -6.48 5.68
N CYS A 24 -5.81 -5.35 6.00
CA CYS A 24 -5.86 -4.78 7.34
C CYS A 24 -6.29 -5.86 8.36
N GLY A 25 -5.36 -6.44 9.11
CA GLY A 25 -5.59 -7.63 9.90
C GLY A 25 -4.29 -8.16 10.48
N TYR A 26 -4.28 -8.39 11.79
CA TYR A 26 -3.25 -9.05 12.62
C TYR A 26 -1.82 -9.13 12.03
N LEU A 27 -1.00 -8.09 12.28
CA LEU A 27 0.45 -8.15 12.04
C LEU A 27 1.21 -8.40 13.34
N ILE A 28 1.29 -9.66 13.75
CA ILE A 28 2.20 -10.15 14.79
C ILE A 28 3.43 -10.82 14.13
N SER A 29 4.55 -10.94 14.84
CA SER A 29 5.83 -11.38 14.25
C SER A 29 5.78 -12.77 13.58
N ASP A 30 4.90 -13.64 14.07
CA ASP A 30 4.58 -14.98 13.57
C ASP A 30 3.77 -14.97 12.27
N ASN A 31 3.10 -13.85 11.95
CA ASN A 31 2.38 -13.64 10.69
C ASN A 31 3.25 -12.97 9.62
N VAL A 32 4.56 -12.84 9.86
CA VAL A 32 5.52 -12.35 8.87
C VAL A 32 6.28 -13.52 8.26
N SER A 33 5.90 -13.88 7.04
CA SER A 33 6.62 -14.90 6.28
C SER A 33 8.04 -14.45 5.95
N ILE A 34 9.04 -15.30 6.22
CA ILE A 34 10.43 -15.06 5.80
C ILE A 34 10.58 -14.94 4.27
N ALA A 35 9.63 -15.53 3.52
CA ALA A 35 9.57 -15.41 2.06
C ALA A 35 8.91 -14.11 1.58
N GLY A 36 8.37 -13.28 2.48
CA GLY A 36 7.65 -12.05 2.14
C GLY A 36 6.23 -12.31 1.60
N LEU A 37 5.65 -13.48 1.89
CA LEU A 37 4.27 -13.83 1.52
C LEU A 37 3.28 -13.37 2.59
N THR A 38 2.11 -12.91 2.15
CA THR A 38 0.95 -12.68 3.01
C THR A 38 0.42 -14.03 3.49
N ILE A 39 0.28 -14.19 4.80
CA ILE A 39 -0.18 -15.41 5.45
C ILE A 39 -1.20 -15.08 6.53
N ASP A 40 -1.87 -16.10 7.04
CA ASP A 40 -2.83 -16.02 8.15
C ASP A 40 -3.97 -15.00 7.92
N TYR A 41 -4.80 -15.31 6.92
CA TYR A 41 -5.99 -14.53 6.57
C TYR A 41 -7.07 -14.66 7.66
N GLY A 42 -6.96 -13.86 8.71
CA GLY A 42 -7.94 -13.75 9.80
C GLY A 42 -8.89 -12.55 9.61
N PRO A 43 -8.90 -11.56 10.52
CA PRO A 43 -9.75 -10.38 10.40
C PRO A 43 -9.15 -9.39 9.41
N TYR A 44 -9.17 -9.75 8.13
CA TYR A 44 -8.63 -8.94 7.04
C TYR A 44 -9.76 -8.20 6.32
N ALA A 45 -9.49 -6.97 5.86
CA ALA A 45 -10.40 -6.29 4.93
C ALA A 45 -9.65 -5.52 3.85
N PHE A 46 -10.31 -5.38 2.71
CA PHE A 46 -9.95 -4.38 1.71
C PHE A 46 -10.64 -3.06 2.06
N MET A 47 -9.92 -1.96 1.85
CA MET A 47 -10.43 -0.63 2.15
C MET A 47 -11.49 -0.23 1.11
N ASP A 48 -12.70 0.05 1.59
CA ASP A 48 -13.77 0.62 0.77
C ASP A 48 -13.58 2.13 0.66
N VAL A 49 -14.14 2.88 1.61
CA VAL A 49 -13.87 4.31 1.80
C VAL A 49 -12.44 4.48 2.28
N PHE A 50 -11.72 5.42 1.65
CA PHE A 50 -10.36 5.70 2.08
C PHE A 50 -10.34 6.30 3.48
N ASP A 51 -9.75 5.56 4.41
CA ASP A 51 -9.48 6.00 5.77
C ASP A 51 -8.08 5.51 6.19
N PRO A 52 -7.08 6.40 6.29
CA PRO A 52 -5.71 6.00 6.65
C PRO A 52 -5.59 5.48 8.09
N HIS A 53 -6.65 5.59 8.89
CA HIS A 53 -6.72 5.12 10.28
C HIS A 53 -7.70 3.94 10.44
N HIS A 54 -8.12 3.30 9.33
CA HIS A 54 -9.06 2.20 9.37
C HIS A 54 -8.53 1.01 10.20
N ILE A 55 -9.37 0.54 11.13
CA ILE A 55 -9.15 -0.66 11.96
C ILE A 55 -10.16 -1.71 11.53
N CYS A 56 -9.68 -2.86 11.08
CA CYS A 56 -10.55 -3.95 10.62
C CYS A 56 -10.72 -5.06 11.66
N ASN A 57 -9.91 -5.03 12.72
CA ASN A 57 -10.00 -6.01 13.78
C ASN A 57 -10.74 -5.41 14.98
N ASP A 58 -12.00 -5.81 15.17
CA ASP A 58 -12.84 -5.31 16.27
C ASP A 58 -12.30 -5.70 17.67
N SER A 59 -11.46 -6.73 17.76
CA SER A 59 -10.80 -7.13 19.00
C SER A 59 -9.61 -6.24 19.36
N ASP A 60 -9.21 -5.34 18.45
CA ASP A 60 -8.10 -4.41 18.62
C ASP A 60 -8.59 -3.03 19.08
N GLN A 61 -9.26 -3.00 20.23
CA GLN A 61 -9.90 -1.79 20.78
C GLN A 61 -8.92 -0.65 21.06
N GLU A 62 -7.63 -0.96 21.22
CA GLU A 62 -6.58 0.04 21.45
C GLU A 62 -5.81 0.41 20.17
N GLY A 63 -6.08 -0.24 19.03
CA GLY A 63 -5.30 -0.09 17.82
C GLY A 63 -3.84 -0.52 18.05
N VAL A 64 -3.57 -1.61 18.76
CA VAL A 64 -2.19 -2.08 19.03
C VAL A 64 -1.76 -3.04 17.91
N LEU A 65 -2.69 -3.83 17.40
CA LEU A 65 -2.53 -4.72 16.23
C LEU A 65 -2.77 -3.97 14.91
N THR A 66 -3.45 -2.82 15.02
CA THR A 66 -3.69 -1.76 14.05
C THR A 66 -3.20 -0.44 14.68
N MET A 67 -1.95 -0.52 15.11
CA MET A 67 -0.99 0.47 15.61
C MET A 67 -1.43 1.94 15.90
N ARG A 68 -1.30 2.30 17.19
CA ARG A 68 -1.08 3.65 17.75
C ARG A 68 0.36 3.74 18.27
N VAL A 69 1.07 4.83 17.95
CA VAL A 69 2.35 5.19 18.60
C VAL A 69 2.09 6.37 19.55
N PRO A 70 2.69 6.42 20.75
CA PRO A 70 2.55 7.55 21.67
C PRO A 70 3.00 8.87 21.03
N SER A 71 2.36 9.97 21.42
CA SER A 71 2.52 11.34 20.93
C SER A 71 3.93 11.96 21.07
N SER A 72 4.96 11.17 21.36
CA SER A 72 6.28 11.63 21.78
C SER A 72 7.45 11.17 20.88
N LEU A 73 7.20 10.46 19.76
CA LEU A 73 8.25 10.27 18.74
C LEU A 73 8.24 11.42 17.71
N PRO A 74 9.34 12.19 17.58
CA PRO A 74 9.39 13.34 16.69
C PRO A 74 9.30 12.91 15.22
N VAL A 75 8.29 13.43 14.53
CA VAL A 75 8.28 13.92 13.14
C VAL A 75 9.56 13.59 12.33
N LEU A 76 9.70 12.35 11.88
CA LEU A 76 10.76 11.96 10.94
C LEU A 76 10.29 11.12 9.76
N LEU A 77 8.97 11.05 9.51
CA LEU A 77 8.47 10.40 8.30
C LEU A 77 7.28 11.12 7.64
N PRO A 78 7.48 12.35 7.11
CA PRO A 78 6.44 13.07 6.37
C PRO A 78 6.00 12.39 5.07
N CYS A 79 6.73 11.36 4.62
CA CYS A 79 6.43 10.61 3.39
C CYS A 79 5.36 9.52 3.58
N LEU A 80 4.94 9.26 4.83
CA LEU A 80 4.15 8.09 5.19
C LEU A 80 2.69 8.38 5.58
N THR A 81 2.25 9.63 5.43
CA THR A 81 0.93 10.08 5.87
C THR A 81 -0.25 9.57 5.03
N GLY A 82 0.02 8.90 3.89
CA GLY A 82 -0.97 8.32 2.98
C GLY A 82 -0.97 6.78 2.90
N ILE A 83 -0.13 6.12 3.70
CA ILE A 83 -0.20 4.67 3.98
C ILE A 83 -1.21 4.48 5.13
N PRO A 84 -1.97 3.37 5.23
CA PRO A 84 -2.58 2.99 6.50
C PRO A 84 -1.49 3.02 7.59
N GLN A 85 -1.61 3.96 8.52
CA GLN A 85 -0.51 4.83 8.96
C GLN A 85 0.71 4.16 9.63
N GLN A 86 0.78 2.83 9.74
CA GLN A 86 1.69 2.15 10.66
C GLN A 86 2.13 0.74 10.25
N GLN A 87 1.64 0.15 9.15
CA GLN A 87 2.06 -1.20 8.73
C GLN A 87 3.58 -1.37 8.48
N PRO A 88 4.31 -0.39 7.90
CA PRO A 88 5.77 -0.46 7.80
C PRO A 88 6.49 -0.64 9.14
N ASN A 89 5.93 -0.09 10.22
CA ASN A 89 6.54 -0.15 11.56
C ASN A 89 6.44 -1.55 12.16
N MET A 90 5.37 -2.31 11.87
CA MET A 90 5.26 -3.71 12.31
C MET A 90 6.19 -4.64 11.54
N ILE A 91 6.38 -4.41 10.24
CA ILE A 91 7.38 -5.14 9.45
C ILE A 91 8.78 -4.89 10.02
N LEU A 92 9.08 -3.63 10.37
CA LEU A 92 10.34 -3.25 11.00
C LEU A 92 10.51 -3.92 12.38
N TYR A 93 9.44 -3.98 13.18
CA TYR A 93 9.43 -4.69 14.46
C TYR A 93 9.70 -6.19 14.29
N ALA A 94 9.01 -6.86 13.36
CA ALA A 94 9.22 -8.28 13.08
C ALA A 94 10.65 -8.56 12.58
N CYS A 95 11.21 -7.68 11.73
CA CYS A 95 12.59 -7.78 11.29
C CYS A 95 13.58 -7.58 12.44
N ARG A 96 13.29 -6.68 13.40
CA ARG A 96 14.10 -6.51 14.62
C ARG A 96 14.03 -7.74 15.51
N ALA A 97 12.85 -8.34 15.69
CA ALA A 97 12.70 -9.58 16.44
C ALA A 97 13.49 -10.73 15.79
N LEU A 98 13.45 -10.83 14.45
CA LEU A 98 14.25 -11.79 13.70
C LEU A 98 15.75 -11.53 13.86
N LEU A 99 16.18 -10.26 13.79
CA LEU A 99 17.56 -9.88 14.05
C LEU A 99 17.97 -10.28 15.47
N ASP A 100 17.16 -10.01 16.48
CA ASP A 100 17.46 -10.37 17.87
C ASP A 100 17.62 -11.88 18.05
N ALA A 101 16.80 -12.69 17.36
CA ALA A 101 16.91 -14.15 17.37
C ALA A 101 18.20 -14.65 16.70
N LEU A 102 18.63 -14.02 15.61
CA LEU A 102 19.83 -14.38 14.85
C LEU A 102 21.11 -13.70 15.36
N ALA A 103 20.99 -12.68 16.21
CA ALA A 103 22.10 -11.84 16.65
C ALA A 103 23.24 -12.62 17.33
N PRO A 104 23.00 -13.64 18.17
CA PRO A 104 24.07 -14.47 18.70
C PRO A 104 24.94 -15.09 17.59
N LEU A 105 24.29 -15.69 16.58
CA LEU A 105 24.96 -16.33 15.45
C LEU A 105 25.76 -15.32 14.61
N ILE A 106 25.11 -14.21 14.23
CA ILE A 106 25.74 -13.14 13.45
C ILE A 106 26.94 -12.55 14.21
N GLY A 107 26.80 -12.35 15.51
CA GLY A 107 27.85 -11.81 16.37
C GLY A 107 29.07 -12.73 16.46
N THR A 108 28.86 -14.05 16.52
CA THR A 108 29.93 -15.04 16.43
C THR A 108 30.64 -14.99 15.09
N GLU A 109 29.91 -14.92 13.98
CA GLU A 109 30.52 -14.79 12.65
C GLU A 109 31.37 -13.52 12.55
N ILE A 110 30.89 -12.40 13.10
CA ILE A 110 31.65 -11.14 13.17
C ILE A 110 32.95 -11.34 13.97
N ALA A 111 32.87 -11.96 15.16
CA ALA A 111 34.03 -12.24 15.99
C ALA A 111 35.06 -13.16 15.30
N LEU A 112 34.61 -14.08 14.44
CA LEU A 112 35.45 -14.97 13.63
C LEU A 112 35.96 -14.32 12.33
N GLY A 113 35.73 -13.02 12.12
CA GLY A 113 36.16 -12.32 10.90
C GLY A 113 35.25 -12.62 9.70
N LYS A 114 33.94 -12.68 9.92
CA LYS A 114 32.89 -12.97 8.93
C LYS A 114 33.00 -14.37 8.30
N LYS A 115 33.44 -15.35 9.11
CA LYS A 115 33.51 -16.78 8.73
C LYS A 115 32.33 -17.53 9.32
N ALA A 116 31.90 -18.58 8.62
CA ALA A 116 30.82 -19.45 9.06
C ALA A 116 31.15 -20.13 10.41
N VAL A 117 30.16 -20.20 11.28
CA VAL A 117 30.27 -20.93 12.54
C VAL A 117 30.30 -22.45 12.31
N GLN A 118 30.96 -23.18 13.20
CA GLN A 118 30.94 -24.64 13.21
C GLN A 118 29.69 -25.16 13.94
N ARG A 119 29.38 -26.45 13.81
CA ARG A 119 28.39 -27.10 14.68
C ARG A 119 28.85 -26.96 16.14
N SER A 120 27.89 -26.90 17.06
CA SER A 120 28.20 -26.80 18.50
C SER A 120 29.00 -25.55 18.89
N TRP A 121 28.85 -24.45 18.13
CA TRP A 121 29.58 -23.20 18.39
C TRP A 121 29.24 -22.54 19.73
N VAL A 122 28.15 -22.95 20.39
CA VAL A 122 27.69 -22.42 21.69
C VAL A 122 28.14 -23.29 22.86
N ASP A 123 28.47 -24.57 22.64
CA ASP A 123 28.56 -25.60 23.69
C ASP A 123 29.59 -25.29 24.80
N ASN A 124 30.63 -24.50 24.49
CA ASN A 124 31.67 -24.10 25.43
C ASN A 124 31.79 -22.57 25.59
N VAL A 125 30.71 -21.84 25.31
CA VAL A 125 30.69 -20.37 25.36
C VAL A 125 29.87 -19.90 26.55
N SER A 126 30.37 -18.92 27.30
CA SER A 126 29.63 -18.34 28.42
C SER A 126 28.46 -17.47 27.93
N ASP A 127 27.37 -17.42 28.72
CA ASP A 127 26.21 -16.55 28.45
C ASP A 127 26.60 -15.07 28.29
N LYS A 128 27.65 -14.65 29.00
CA LYS A 128 28.21 -13.29 28.88
C LYS A 128 28.75 -13.04 27.47
N THR A 129 29.53 -13.98 26.94
CA THR A 129 30.08 -13.89 25.58
C THR A 129 28.98 -13.92 24.53
N VAL A 130 27.96 -14.76 24.70
CA VAL A 130 26.79 -14.78 23.81
C VAL A 130 26.06 -13.44 23.81
N SER A 131 25.92 -12.82 24.98
CA SER A 131 25.31 -11.49 25.12
C SER A 131 26.14 -10.38 24.45
N GLU A 132 27.47 -10.44 24.58
CA GLU A 132 28.39 -9.53 23.89
C GLU A 132 28.30 -9.67 22.37
N TRP A 133 28.22 -10.90 21.85
CA TRP A 133 28.01 -11.17 20.43
C TRP A 133 26.67 -10.64 19.92
N ARG A 134 25.58 -10.86 20.67
CA ARG A 134 24.27 -10.31 20.35
C ARG A 134 24.33 -8.78 20.24
N ALA A 135 24.92 -8.11 21.22
CA ALA A 135 25.06 -6.65 21.21
C ALA A 135 25.91 -6.15 20.02
N ALA A 136 26.99 -6.85 19.68
CA ALA A 136 27.83 -6.53 18.53
C ALA A 136 27.07 -6.67 17.20
N ALA A 137 26.28 -7.74 17.03
CA ALA A 137 25.48 -7.97 15.83
C ALA A 137 24.40 -6.89 15.64
N ILE A 138 23.65 -6.56 16.70
CA ILE A 138 22.61 -5.52 16.65
C ILE A 138 23.22 -4.17 16.29
N LYS A 139 24.38 -3.85 16.87
CA LYS A 139 25.10 -2.59 16.57
C LYS A 139 25.57 -2.52 15.12
N GLU A 140 26.10 -3.62 14.58
CA GLU A 140 26.64 -3.66 13.22
C GLU A 140 25.55 -3.68 12.14
N VAL A 141 24.47 -4.46 12.34
CA VAL A 141 23.48 -4.75 11.30
C VAL A 141 22.19 -3.94 11.47
N GLY A 142 21.82 -3.57 12.69
CA GLY A 142 20.50 -3.00 13.00
C GLY A 142 20.18 -1.70 12.27
N SER A 143 21.14 -0.77 12.17
CA SER A 143 20.94 0.51 11.46
C SER A 143 20.78 0.31 9.96
N MET A 144 21.63 -0.54 9.36
CA MET A 144 21.59 -0.88 7.94
C MET A 144 20.27 -1.58 7.58
N MET A 145 19.83 -2.53 8.41
CA MET A 145 18.55 -3.22 8.22
C MET A 145 17.38 -2.24 8.22
N ASN A 146 17.32 -1.32 9.19
CA ASN A 146 16.25 -0.33 9.25
C ASN A 146 16.23 0.55 8.00
N GLN A 147 17.40 1.07 7.58
CA GLN A 147 17.51 1.91 6.38
C GLN A 147 17.06 1.18 5.10
N ILE A 148 17.43 -0.09 4.94
CA ILE A 148 17.03 -0.91 3.80
C ILE A 148 15.50 -1.09 3.78
N ILE A 149 14.91 -1.43 4.93
CA ILE A 149 13.45 -1.65 5.04
C ILE A 149 12.69 -0.36 4.74
N GLU A 150 13.07 0.74 5.38
CA GLU A 150 12.42 2.04 5.19
C GLU A 150 12.52 2.52 3.73
N SER A 151 13.72 2.43 3.14
CA SER A 151 13.95 2.81 1.74
C SER A 151 13.16 1.95 0.77
N ALA A 152 13.16 0.62 0.97
CA ALA A 152 12.41 -0.31 0.13
C ALA A 152 10.90 -0.04 0.23
N CYS A 153 10.36 0.14 1.44
CA CYS A 153 8.93 0.43 1.64
C CYS A 153 8.51 1.73 0.96
N ALA A 154 9.30 2.81 1.15
CA ALA A 154 9.01 4.10 0.54
C ALA A 154 9.07 4.04 -1.00
N SER A 155 10.08 3.36 -1.54
CA SER A 155 10.24 3.17 -3.00
C SER A 155 9.07 2.39 -3.59
N GLU A 156 8.72 1.24 -3.01
CA GLU A 156 7.62 0.40 -3.47
C GLU A 156 6.26 1.11 -3.39
N TYR A 157 6.01 1.85 -2.32
CA TYR A 157 4.82 2.68 -2.16
C TYR A 157 4.72 3.72 -3.28
N GLY A 158 5.80 4.48 -3.50
CA GLY A 158 5.87 5.47 -4.57
C GLY A 158 5.62 4.83 -5.93
N MET A 159 6.33 3.75 -6.27
CA MET A 159 6.18 3.04 -7.53
C MET A 159 4.76 2.50 -7.76
N ALA A 160 4.06 2.12 -6.71
CA ALA A 160 2.68 1.68 -6.82
C ALA A 160 1.71 2.81 -7.15
N LEU A 161 1.87 3.99 -6.52
CA LEU A 161 1.07 5.17 -6.86
C LEU A 161 1.35 5.65 -8.29
N HIS A 162 2.60 5.63 -8.73
CA HIS A 162 2.97 5.89 -10.12
C HIS A 162 2.23 4.94 -11.08
N ARG A 163 2.22 3.63 -10.79
CA ARG A 163 1.48 2.64 -11.59
C ARG A 163 -0.03 2.89 -11.59
N ARG A 164 -0.63 3.15 -10.42
CA ARG A 164 -2.07 3.45 -10.29
C ARG A 164 -2.47 4.70 -11.06
N LEU A 165 -1.63 5.72 -11.12
CA LEU A 165 -1.90 6.97 -11.85
C LEU A 165 -1.39 6.96 -13.30
N ALA A 166 -0.74 5.86 -13.70
CA ALA A 166 -0.04 5.69 -14.97
C ALA A 166 0.93 6.83 -15.28
N LEU A 167 1.77 7.17 -14.29
CA LEU A 167 2.93 8.04 -14.45
C LEU A 167 4.16 7.13 -14.62
N ARG A 168 4.81 7.15 -15.79
CA ARG A 168 5.95 6.27 -16.07
C ARG A 168 7.25 6.84 -15.54
N ARG A 169 7.45 8.15 -15.65
CA ARG A 169 8.61 8.81 -15.09
C ARG A 169 8.42 8.93 -13.59
N VAL A 170 9.46 8.61 -12.83
CA VAL A 170 9.50 8.92 -11.40
C VAL A 170 9.96 10.35 -11.22
N ASP A 171 9.17 11.16 -10.52
CA ASP A 171 9.54 12.53 -10.15
C ASP A 171 9.53 12.66 -8.62
N PRO A 172 10.64 13.08 -7.98
CA PRO A 172 10.69 13.21 -6.51
C PRO A 172 9.64 14.18 -5.94
N SER A 173 9.15 15.13 -6.74
CA SER A 173 8.12 16.06 -6.30
C SER A 173 6.72 15.45 -6.23
N ASP A 174 6.47 14.32 -6.93
CA ASP A 174 5.15 13.71 -7.09
C ASP A 174 4.50 13.37 -5.74
N GLN A 175 5.30 12.99 -4.74
CA GLN A 175 4.80 12.74 -3.39
C GLN A 175 4.07 13.97 -2.82
N ARG A 176 4.68 15.16 -2.94
CA ARG A 176 4.16 16.41 -2.38
C ARG A 176 3.14 17.08 -3.29
N SER A 177 3.33 17.00 -4.61
CA SER A 177 2.53 17.74 -5.59
C SER A 177 1.29 16.97 -6.06
N ILE A 178 1.36 15.63 -6.12
CA ILE A 178 0.30 14.78 -6.67
C ILE A 178 -0.28 13.85 -5.62
N PHE A 179 0.56 12.98 -5.03
CA PHE A 179 0.09 11.84 -4.25
C PHE A 179 -0.56 12.25 -2.93
N ARG A 180 0.15 13.03 -2.10
CA ARG A 180 -0.39 13.47 -0.82
C ARG A 180 -1.66 14.31 -0.99
N PRO A 181 -1.69 15.36 -1.83
CA PRO A 181 -2.91 16.15 -2.03
C PRO A 181 -4.07 15.33 -2.60
N LEU A 182 -3.81 14.34 -3.46
CA LEU A 182 -4.85 13.46 -3.98
C LEU A 182 -5.44 12.59 -2.87
N LEU A 183 -4.59 11.93 -2.07
CA LEU A 183 -5.07 11.08 -0.97
C LEU A 183 -5.83 11.90 0.08
N ASP A 184 -5.36 13.12 0.38
CA ASP A 184 -6.07 14.05 1.27
C ASP A 184 -7.47 14.39 0.73
N MET A 185 -7.63 14.51 -0.60
CA MET A 185 -8.95 14.75 -1.21
C MET A 185 -9.86 13.52 -1.10
N ILE A 186 -9.32 12.32 -1.30
CA ILE A 186 -10.07 11.07 -1.19
C ILE A 186 -10.52 10.87 0.27
N GLU A 187 -9.64 11.15 1.24
CA GLU A 187 -9.96 11.10 2.68
C GLU A 187 -11.02 12.13 3.06
N ASN A 188 -10.79 13.41 2.75
CA ASN A 188 -11.68 14.51 3.15
C ASN A 188 -13.09 14.40 2.55
N HIS A 189 -13.21 13.79 1.36
CA HIS A 189 -14.50 13.60 0.70
C HIS A 189 -15.07 12.19 0.91
N ARG A 190 -14.44 11.37 1.76
CA ARG A 190 -14.85 9.98 2.07
C ARG A 190 -15.10 9.15 0.81
N LEU A 191 -14.22 9.27 -0.18
CA LEU A 191 -14.37 8.57 -1.44
C LEU A 191 -13.91 7.12 -1.34
N ASP A 192 -14.58 6.25 -2.07
CA ASP A 192 -14.11 4.88 -2.27
C ASP A 192 -12.73 4.87 -2.96
N PHE A 193 -11.76 4.21 -2.34
CA PHE A 193 -10.37 4.21 -2.80
C PHE A 193 -10.24 3.58 -4.18
N HIS A 194 -10.79 2.38 -4.37
CA HIS A 194 -10.61 1.61 -5.59
C HIS A 194 -11.36 2.22 -6.78
N VAL A 195 -12.60 2.66 -6.55
CA VAL A 195 -13.44 3.32 -7.56
C VAL A 195 -12.81 4.64 -7.98
N THR A 196 -12.27 5.43 -7.05
CA THR A 196 -11.63 6.71 -7.38
C THR A 196 -10.45 6.52 -8.31
N PHE A 197 -9.49 5.65 -7.97
CA PHE A 197 -8.35 5.37 -8.84
C PHE A 197 -8.76 4.76 -10.18
N ARG A 198 -9.80 3.91 -10.20
CA ARG A 198 -10.35 3.34 -11.43
C ARG A 198 -10.98 4.42 -12.32
N ARG A 199 -11.69 5.40 -11.75
CA ARG A 199 -12.26 6.55 -12.49
C ARG A 199 -11.16 7.47 -13.03
N LEU A 200 -10.11 7.73 -12.26
CA LEU A 200 -8.93 8.51 -12.70
C LEU A 200 -8.20 7.89 -13.89
N ALA A 201 -8.33 6.58 -14.13
CA ALA A 201 -7.81 5.93 -15.33
C ALA A 201 -8.48 6.43 -16.63
N PHE A 202 -9.71 6.94 -16.55
CA PHE A 202 -10.47 7.50 -17.68
C PHE A 202 -10.26 9.00 -17.87
N PHE A 203 -9.52 9.66 -16.97
CA PHE A 203 -9.17 11.06 -17.11
C PHE A 203 -8.26 11.27 -18.33
N ARG A 204 -8.65 12.18 -19.22
CA ARG A 204 -7.91 12.53 -20.45
C ARG A 204 -7.63 14.02 -20.48
N LEU A 205 -6.51 14.40 -21.08
CA LEU A 205 -6.05 15.80 -21.11
C LEU A 205 -7.02 16.74 -21.85
N HIS A 206 -7.74 16.24 -22.85
CA HIS A 206 -8.74 17.02 -23.58
C HIS A 206 -9.98 17.34 -22.76
N ILE A 207 -10.27 16.63 -21.66
CA ILE A 207 -11.40 16.94 -20.78
C ILE A 207 -11.22 18.34 -20.17
N LEU A 208 -9.97 18.73 -19.88
CA LEU A 208 -9.64 20.07 -19.39
C LEU A 208 -9.52 21.13 -20.49
N ARG A 209 -9.18 20.73 -21.71
CA ARG A 209 -8.80 21.64 -22.81
C ARG A 209 -9.83 21.74 -23.95
N GLY A 210 -10.96 21.05 -23.83
CA GLY A 210 -12.02 21.09 -24.83
C GLY A 210 -12.60 22.50 -25.01
N ASP A 211 -13.25 22.74 -26.15
CA ASP A 211 -13.97 24.01 -26.40
C ASP A 211 -14.88 24.35 -25.22
N ALA A 212 -14.91 25.64 -24.85
CA ALA A 212 -15.42 26.14 -23.57
C ALA A 212 -16.77 25.57 -23.13
N ASP A 213 -17.69 25.30 -24.06
CA ASP A 213 -19.02 24.77 -23.74
C ASP A 213 -19.06 23.24 -23.58
N SER A 214 -18.23 22.49 -24.31
CA SER A 214 -18.20 21.02 -24.28
C SER A 214 -17.21 20.46 -23.25
N GLY A 215 -16.07 21.14 -23.06
CA GLY A 215 -15.03 20.77 -22.11
C GLY A 215 -15.45 21.01 -20.66
N ALA A 216 -16.06 22.16 -20.37
CA ALA A 216 -16.57 22.47 -19.02
C ALA A 216 -17.61 21.44 -18.57
N THR A 217 -18.59 21.14 -19.44
CA THR A 217 -19.62 20.12 -19.18
C THR A 217 -19.02 18.72 -18.98
N ALA A 218 -18.00 18.35 -19.76
CA ALA A 218 -17.33 17.05 -19.63
C ALA A 218 -16.52 16.92 -18.33
N LEU A 219 -15.83 18.00 -17.92
CA LEU A 219 -15.08 18.04 -16.67
C LEU A 219 -16.00 18.03 -15.46
N GLU A 220 -17.07 18.81 -15.48
CA GLU A 220 -18.10 18.79 -14.44
C GLU A 220 -18.72 17.41 -14.28
N GLY A 221 -19.08 16.75 -15.39
CA GLY A 221 -19.58 15.38 -15.37
C GLY A 221 -18.56 14.37 -14.83
N PHE A 222 -17.28 14.54 -15.15
CA PHE A 222 -16.21 13.70 -14.62
C PHE A 222 -16.03 13.87 -13.10
N ILE A 223 -16.04 15.12 -12.63
CA ILE A 223 -15.92 15.46 -11.20
C ILE A 223 -17.17 14.97 -10.44
N ALA A 224 -18.37 15.19 -10.97
CA ALA A 224 -19.60 14.66 -10.39
C ALA A 224 -19.52 13.13 -10.23
N GLY A 225 -19.07 12.43 -11.27
CA GLY A 225 -18.84 10.98 -11.20
C GLY A 225 -17.79 10.57 -10.16
N LEU A 226 -16.75 11.36 -9.92
CA LEU A 226 -15.82 11.09 -8.81
C LEU A 226 -16.53 11.24 -7.45
N LEU A 227 -17.30 12.30 -7.28
CA LEU A 227 -17.99 12.62 -6.02
C LEU A 227 -19.14 11.66 -5.70
N GLU A 228 -19.79 11.05 -6.70
CA GLU A 228 -20.75 9.95 -6.52
C GLU A 228 -20.15 8.74 -5.78
N GLY A 229 -18.82 8.62 -5.73
CA GLY A 229 -18.13 7.54 -5.02
C GLY A 229 -18.12 7.69 -3.50
N THR A 230 -18.71 8.75 -2.94
CA THR A 230 -18.86 8.90 -1.49
C THR A 230 -20.16 8.25 -0.99
N PRO A 231 -20.13 7.47 0.10
CA PRO A 231 -21.36 7.04 0.77
C PRO A 231 -21.97 8.16 1.63
N GLU A 232 -21.26 9.26 1.86
CA GLU A 232 -21.68 10.37 2.71
C GLU A 232 -22.08 11.62 1.89
N SER A 233 -22.85 11.43 0.81
CA SER A 233 -23.18 12.50 -0.14
C SER A 233 -23.91 13.69 0.50
N GLU A 234 -24.68 13.44 1.56
CA GLU A 234 -25.42 14.47 2.30
C GLU A 234 -24.52 15.46 3.06
N ARG A 235 -23.29 15.04 3.40
CA ARG A 235 -22.32 15.85 4.15
C ARG A 235 -21.34 16.59 3.24
N LEU A 236 -21.35 16.28 1.95
CA LEU A 236 -20.43 16.83 0.98
C LEU A 236 -20.97 18.13 0.37
N ASP A 237 -20.24 19.23 0.57
CA ASP A 237 -20.43 20.44 -0.21
C ASP A 237 -19.90 20.21 -1.63
N THR A 238 -20.79 19.82 -2.55
CA THR A 238 -20.45 19.43 -3.92
C THR A 238 -19.83 20.57 -4.71
N GLY A 239 -20.26 21.82 -4.51
CA GLY A 239 -19.73 22.99 -5.19
C GLY A 239 -18.27 23.23 -4.81
N ARG A 240 -18.00 23.33 -3.50
CA ARG A 240 -16.63 23.53 -3.00
C ARG A 240 -15.72 22.32 -3.28
N ALA A 241 -16.26 21.11 -3.22
CA ALA A 241 -15.51 19.91 -3.56
C ALA A 241 -15.14 19.91 -5.06
N ALA A 242 -16.05 20.32 -5.94
CA ALA A 242 -15.80 20.40 -7.37
C ALA A 242 -14.70 21.40 -7.72
N GLU A 243 -14.71 22.59 -7.11
CA GLU A 243 -13.64 23.59 -7.28
C GLU A 243 -12.26 23.03 -6.88
N LYS A 244 -12.20 22.33 -5.73
CA LYS A 244 -10.96 21.69 -5.28
C LYS A 244 -10.51 20.59 -6.24
N TRP A 245 -11.43 19.77 -6.73
CA TRP A 245 -11.13 18.71 -7.69
C TRP A 245 -10.63 19.26 -9.02
N HIS A 246 -11.22 20.35 -9.51
CA HIS A 246 -10.74 21.05 -10.70
C HIS A 246 -9.26 21.43 -10.57
N ALA A 247 -8.92 22.18 -9.51
CA ALA A 247 -7.53 22.61 -9.27
C ALA A 247 -6.55 21.42 -9.11
N ARG A 248 -7.01 20.30 -8.59
CA ARG A 248 -6.21 19.08 -8.45
C ARG A 248 -6.03 18.37 -9.79
N LEU A 249 -7.07 18.28 -10.60
CA LEU A 249 -7.02 17.71 -11.95
C LEU A 249 -6.16 18.57 -12.88
N ASP A 250 -6.13 19.89 -12.72
CA ASP A 250 -5.18 20.77 -13.43
C ASP A 250 -3.72 20.40 -13.13
N THR A 251 -3.40 20.25 -11.84
CA THR A 251 -2.05 19.87 -11.40
C THR A 251 -1.67 18.49 -11.93
N PHE A 252 -2.63 17.54 -11.90
CA PHE A 252 -2.43 16.20 -12.42
C PHE A 252 -2.24 16.19 -13.94
N ALA A 253 -3.01 16.99 -14.68
CA ALA A 253 -2.88 17.11 -16.13
C ALA A 253 -1.52 17.69 -16.54
N ALA A 254 -1.03 18.71 -15.83
CA ALA A 254 0.31 19.25 -16.06
C ALA A 254 1.39 18.17 -15.85
N ARG A 255 1.23 17.32 -14.83
CA ARG A 255 2.15 16.21 -14.59
C ARG A 255 2.07 15.12 -15.68
N ILE A 256 0.86 14.78 -16.15
CA ILE A 256 0.65 13.84 -17.25
C ILE A 256 1.31 14.35 -18.54
N GLU A 257 1.19 15.64 -18.86
CA GLU A 257 1.85 16.25 -20.04
C GLU A 257 3.37 16.21 -19.92
N SER A 258 3.90 16.51 -18.74
CA SER A 258 5.33 16.36 -18.47
C SER A 258 5.79 14.91 -18.63
N ASP A 259 4.96 13.93 -18.27
CA ASP A 259 5.26 12.51 -18.47
C ASP A 259 5.23 12.11 -19.96
N LYS A 260 4.20 12.58 -20.68
CA LYS A 260 3.97 12.36 -22.11
C LYS A 260 5.17 12.76 -22.96
N THR A 261 5.72 13.94 -22.71
CA THR A 261 6.85 14.49 -23.48
C THR A 261 8.15 13.71 -23.28
N SER A 262 8.23 12.85 -22.26
CA SER A 262 9.44 12.13 -21.88
C SER A 262 9.44 10.62 -22.18
N GLY A 263 8.34 10.07 -22.73
CA GLY A 263 8.16 8.61 -22.83
C GLY A 263 7.57 8.10 -24.15
N GLU A 264 7.98 6.89 -24.52
CA GLU A 264 7.40 6.13 -25.63
C GLU A 264 6.04 5.53 -25.23
N TRP A 265 5.00 6.35 -25.30
CA TRP A 265 3.61 5.93 -25.03
C TRP A 265 2.92 5.26 -26.23
N GLY A 266 3.59 5.18 -27.38
CA GLY A 266 3.02 4.73 -28.64
C GLY A 266 2.21 5.82 -29.34
N GLU A 267 1.43 5.45 -30.35
CA GLU A 267 0.68 6.40 -31.19
C GLU A 267 -0.49 7.06 -30.45
N ASP A 268 -1.22 6.33 -29.60
CA ASP A 268 -2.31 6.86 -28.78
C ASP A 268 -1.91 6.88 -27.30
N PHE A 269 -1.43 8.05 -26.87
CA PHE A 269 -1.04 8.30 -25.49
C PHE A 269 -2.18 8.08 -24.49
N ASP A 270 -3.39 8.58 -24.78
CA ASP A 270 -4.50 8.56 -23.84
C ASP A 270 -4.99 7.12 -23.62
N GLU A 271 -5.10 6.33 -24.70
CA GLU A 271 -5.50 4.92 -24.57
C GLU A 271 -4.40 4.04 -23.97
N ALA A 272 -3.12 4.31 -24.27
CA ALA A 272 -2.00 3.62 -23.64
C ALA A 272 -1.92 3.89 -22.13
N ARG A 273 -2.12 5.15 -21.71
CA ARG A 273 -2.18 5.56 -20.31
C ARG A 273 -3.36 4.93 -19.58
N LYS A 274 -4.57 5.00 -20.17
CA LYS A 274 -5.76 4.36 -19.62
C LYS A 274 -5.55 2.86 -19.42
N ARG A 275 -4.99 2.15 -20.42
CA ARG A 275 -4.68 0.72 -20.31
C ARG A 275 -3.70 0.42 -19.17
N ALA A 276 -2.64 1.21 -19.04
CA ALA A 276 -1.67 1.07 -17.95
C ALA A 276 -2.31 1.30 -16.57
N ALA A 277 -3.10 2.36 -16.41
CA ALA A 277 -3.81 2.64 -15.17
C ALA A 277 -4.85 1.56 -14.85
N MET A 278 -5.56 1.04 -15.86
CA MET A 278 -6.52 -0.05 -15.68
C MET A 278 -5.86 -1.38 -15.30
N ALA A 279 -4.62 -1.64 -15.72
CA ALA A 279 -3.89 -2.83 -15.29
C ALA A 279 -3.47 -2.76 -13.81
N ALA A 280 -3.20 -1.56 -13.30
CA ALA A 280 -2.78 -1.35 -11.90
C ALA A 280 -3.93 -1.14 -10.92
N ASN A 281 -5.14 -0.82 -11.40
CA ASN A 281 -6.31 -0.56 -10.57
C ASN A 281 -7.37 -1.64 -10.83
N PRO A 282 -7.61 -2.59 -9.92
CA PRO A 282 -8.54 -3.68 -10.16
C PRO A 282 -9.97 -3.18 -10.38
N ARG A 283 -10.73 -3.87 -11.23
CA ARG A 283 -12.18 -3.63 -11.40
C ARG A 283 -12.97 -4.19 -10.22
N PHE A 284 -12.48 -5.28 -9.64
CA PHE A 284 -13.15 -6.05 -8.61
C PHE A 284 -12.18 -6.28 -7.44
N VAL A 285 -12.67 -6.10 -6.22
CA VAL A 285 -11.94 -6.31 -4.97
C VAL A 285 -12.88 -7.06 -4.03
N LEU A 286 -12.34 -7.98 -3.23
CA LEU A 286 -13.10 -8.80 -2.29
C LEU A 286 -13.52 -7.95 -1.07
N ARG A 287 -14.55 -7.13 -1.24
CA ARG A 287 -15.08 -6.26 -0.17
C ARG A 287 -15.71 -7.10 0.95
N GLN A 288 -15.66 -6.57 2.16
CA GLN A 288 -16.13 -7.28 3.36
C GLN A 288 -17.60 -7.70 3.25
N LEU A 289 -18.49 -6.77 2.89
CA LEU A 289 -19.92 -7.03 2.74
C LEU A 289 -20.24 -8.12 1.69
N MET A 290 -19.39 -8.24 0.67
CA MET A 290 -19.53 -9.29 -0.32
C MET A 290 -19.13 -10.65 0.25
N LEU A 291 -18.02 -10.72 0.99
CA LEU A 291 -17.56 -11.94 1.64
C LEU A 291 -18.59 -12.44 2.66
N GLU A 292 -19.12 -11.54 3.48
CA GLU A 292 -20.21 -11.82 4.44
C GLU A 292 -21.43 -12.40 3.73
N GLY A 293 -21.90 -11.76 2.66
CA GLY A 293 -23.02 -12.27 1.88
C GLY A 293 -22.74 -13.66 1.26
N VAL A 294 -21.50 -13.97 0.87
CA VAL A 294 -21.14 -15.33 0.41
C VAL A 294 -21.19 -16.33 1.55
N ILE A 295 -20.67 -15.97 2.73
CA ILE A 295 -20.68 -16.82 3.93
C ILE A 295 -22.11 -17.13 4.36
N GLU A 296 -22.99 -16.12 4.42
CA GLU A 296 -24.41 -16.28 4.73
C GLU A 296 -25.10 -17.22 3.73
N ASN A 297 -24.91 -16.99 2.43
CA ASN A 297 -25.50 -17.85 1.39
C ASN A 297 -25.03 -19.31 1.50
N ILE A 298 -23.77 -19.56 1.87
CA ILE A 298 -23.25 -20.92 2.11
C ILE A 298 -23.86 -21.53 3.37
N GLY A 299 -24.05 -20.73 4.42
CA GLY A 299 -24.68 -21.16 5.67
C GLY A 299 -26.14 -21.57 5.47
N ASP A 300 -26.89 -20.79 4.70
CA ASP A 300 -28.32 -21.00 4.44
C ASP A 300 -28.59 -22.11 3.41
N ASP A 301 -27.89 -22.08 2.27
CA ASP A 301 -27.98 -23.10 1.22
C ASP A 301 -26.58 -23.44 0.66
N PRO A 302 -25.97 -24.54 1.15
CA PRO A 302 -24.63 -24.94 0.73
C PRO A 302 -24.49 -25.19 -0.78
N ALA A 303 -25.56 -25.59 -1.48
CA ALA A 303 -25.49 -25.87 -2.92
C ALA A 303 -25.42 -24.57 -3.73
N THR A 304 -26.35 -23.63 -3.45
CA THR A 304 -26.37 -22.32 -4.11
C THR A 304 -25.19 -21.45 -3.67
N GLY A 305 -24.83 -21.46 -2.39
CA GLY A 305 -23.70 -20.71 -1.85
C GLY A 305 -22.36 -21.11 -2.48
N LYS A 306 -22.11 -22.40 -2.72
CA LYS A 306 -20.91 -22.85 -3.45
C LYS A 306 -20.85 -22.33 -4.89
N HIS A 307 -21.99 -22.21 -5.56
CA HIS A 307 -22.05 -21.63 -6.91
C HIS A 307 -21.73 -20.13 -6.88
N VAL A 308 -22.27 -19.40 -5.89
CA VAL A 308 -21.95 -17.98 -5.69
C VAL A 308 -20.45 -17.81 -5.39
N LEU A 309 -19.88 -18.59 -4.48
CA LEU A 309 -18.45 -18.59 -4.19
C LEU A 309 -17.62 -18.87 -5.45
N GLY A 310 -18.02 -19.85 -6.27
CA GLY A 310 -17.37 -20.14 -7.55
C GLY A 310 -17.35 -18.94 -8.49
N LYS A 311 -18.46 -18.20 -8.59
CA LYS A 311 -18.52 -16.94 -9.35
C LYS A 311 -17.61 -15.86 -8.77
N VAL A 312 -17.58 -15.70 -7.45
CA VAL A 312 -16.68 -14.74 -6.78
C VAL A 312 -15.22 -15.07 -7.07
N MET A 313 -14.83 -16.35 -6.96
CA MET A 313 -13.48 -16.80 -7.31
C MET A 313 -13.15 -16.56 -8.78
N GLN A 314 -14.11 -16.76 -9.69
CA GLN A 314 -13.93 -16.51 -11.12
C GLN A 314 -13.70 -15.02 -11.41
N VAL A 315 -14.47 -14.10 -10.83
CA VAL A 315 -14.32 -12.65 -11.08
C VAL A 315 -13.11 -12.04 -10.35
N SER A 316 -12.62 -12.71 -9.31
CA SER A 316 -11.40 -12.35 -8.59
C SER A 316 -10.14 -12.90 -9.25
N SER A 317 -10.30 -13.83 -10.20
CA SER A 317 -9.19 -14.38 -10.96
C SER A 317 -8.72 -13.36 -12.01
N PRO A 318 -7.40 -13.28 -12.24
CA PRO A 318 -6.78 -12.29 -13.12
C PRO A 318 -7.09 -12.44 -14.61
#